data_AF-A0A914RBE3-F1
#
_entry.id   AF-A0A914RBE3-F1
#
_cell.length_a   1.000
_cell.length_b   1.000
_cell.length_c   1.000
_cell.angle_alpha   90.00
_cell.angle_beta   90.00
_cell.angle_gamma   90.00
#
_symmetry.space_group_name_H-M   'P 1'
#
loop_
_entity.id
_entity.type
_entity.pdbx_description
1 polymer ?
#
loop_
_entity_poly.entity_id
_entity_poly.type
_entity_poly.pdbx_seq_one_letter_code
_entity_poly.pdbx_strand_id
1 'polypeptide(L)'
;ILLSEALSCDFDKSPCCWANVPPPDDQLDWQLASGAPESTVFKDAPVPNGHYLVAHASNSAPSDEAQFASCAIGCASSPILVRARHWQSENVLLQVCQRESFPSTVNFNPLLNCQEFPLVSGLGATELMLPKASLVDIVFVASNFVGENGDIAILDDIEISYESDGDECGVDDLDLSKSSVEESKVFFVAKTG
;
A
#
# COMPACT_ATOMS: atom_id res chain seq x y z
N ILE A 1 9.99 0.17 16.79
CA ILE A 1 9.10 0.62 15.69
C ILE A 1 9.58 1.97 15.15
N LEU A 2 9.97 2.02 13.87
CA LEU A 2 10.42 3.24 13.19
C LEU A 2 9.37 3.67 12.15
N LEU A 3 9.25 4.97 11.91
CA LEU A 3 8.46 5.51 10.80
C LEU A 3 9.22 5.30 9.48
N SER A 4 8.51 4.85 8.45
CA SER A 4 9.09 4.72 7.11
C SER A 4 8.86 6.00 6.31
N GLU A 5 9.90 6.82 6.16
CA GLU A 5 9.86 8.10 5.43
C GLU A 5 9.38 7.98 3.97
N ALA A 6 9.62 6.84 3.31
CA ALA A 6 9.16 6.62 1.94
C ALA A 6 7.66 6.26 1.86
N LEU A 7 7.14 5.62 2.91
CA LEU A 7 5.76 5.15 3.01
C LEU A 7 4.83 6.14 3.72
N SER A 8 5.37 7.04 4.53
CA SER A 8 4.59 8.14 5.08
C SER A 8 4.36 9.21 4.01
N CYS A 9 3.13 9.71 3.90
CA CYS A 9 2.74 10.67 2.86
C CYS A 9 1.76 11.71 3.38
N ASP A 10 2.19 12.98 3.39
CA ASP A 10 1.37 14.14 3.76
C ASP A 10 0.79 14.88 2.54
N PHE A 11 1.08 14.40 1.33
CA PHE A 11 0.66 14.94 0.02
C PHE A 11 1.06 16.39 -0.31
N ASP A 12 1.53 17.17 0.67
CA ASP A 12 1.98 18.55 0.51
C ASP A 12 3.47 18.67 0.17
N LYS A 13 4.28 17.71 0.64
CA LYS A 13 5.74 17.79 0.57
C LYS A 13 6.34 16.78 -0.42
N SER A 14 7.35 16.06 0.04
CA SER A 14 8.19 15.15 -0.73
C SER A 14 7.36 14.13 -1.50
N PRO A 15 7.78 13.72 -2.70
CA PRO A 15 7.12 12.62 -3.41
C PRO A 15 7.20 11.35 -2.56
N CYS A 16 6.03 10.82 -2.19
CA CYS A 16 5.90 9.51 -1.54
C CYS A 16 5.76 8.43 -2.62
N CYS A 17 6.05 7.18 -2.27
CA CYS A 17 6.16 6.10 -3.25
C CYS A 17 4.83 5.44 -3.65
N TRP A 18 3.70 6.08 -3.34
CA TRP A 18 2.37 5.52 -3.55
C TRP A 18 1.85 5.83 -4.96
N ALA A 19 1.00 4.95 -5.49
CA ALA A 19 0.41 5.10 -6.80
C ALA A 19 -0.98 4.46 -6.88
N ASN A 20 -1.82 4.99 -7.78
CA ASN A 20 -3.04 4.28 -8.19
C ASN A 20 -2.67 2.93 -8.80
N VAL A 21 -3.44 1.92 -8.46
CA VAL A 21 -3.38 0.64 -9.17
C VAL A 21 -4.05 0.84 -10.52
N PRO A 22 -3.48 0.35 -11.63
CA PRO A 22 -4.10 0.50 -12.94
C PRO A 22 -5.16 -0.58 -13.20
N PRO A 23 -6.13 -0.32 -14.09
CA PRO A 23 -7.00 -1.37 -14.62
C PRO A 23 -6.19 -2.52 -15.25
N PRO A 24 -6.68 -3.77 -15.17
CA PRO A 24 -8.03 -4.16 -14.76
C PRO A 24 -8.20 -4.43 -13.25
N ASP A 25 -7.15 -4.21 -12.44
CA ASP A 25 -7.17 -4.59 -11.01
C ASP A 25 -8.16 -3.74 -10.20
N ASP A 26 -8.39 -2.49 -10.60
CA ASP A 26 -9.44 -1.61 -10.08
C ASP A 26 -10.15 -0.82 -11.20
N GLN A 27 -11.17 -0.03 -10.84
CA GLN A 27 -12.06 0.64 -11.79
C GLN A 27 -12.10 2.17 -11.61
N LEU A 28 -11.67 2.65 -10.45
CA LEU A 28 -11.72 4.04 -10.03
C LEU A 28 -10.32 4.47 -9.59
N ASP A 29 -9.99 5.75 -9.76
CA ASP A 29 -8.70 6.30 -9.33
C ASP A 29 -8.86 7.18 -8.08
N TRP A 30 -7.86 7.16 -7.21
CA TRP A 30 -7.66 8.24 -6.25
C TRP A 30 -7.09 9.47 -6.95
N GLN A 31 -7.61 10.64 -6.61
CA GLN A 31 -7.23 11.90 -7.22
C GLN A 31 -6.61 12.82 -6.17
N LEU A 32 -5.51 13.47 -6.54
CA LEU A 32 -4.91 14.51 -5.71
C LEU A 32 -5.77 15.78 -5.80
N ALA A 33 -6.30 16.21 -4.67
CA ALA A 33 -7.10 17.43 -4.52
C ALA A 33 -6.39 18.44 -3.61
N SER A 34 -6.84 19.70 -3.68
CA SER A 34 -6.40 20.76 -2.76
C SER A 34 -7.52 21.79 -2.58
N GLY A 35 -7.62 22.35 -1.37
CA GLY A 35 -8.62 23.36 -1.04
C GLY A 35 -10.06 22.85 -1.04
N ALA A 36 -11.02 23.77 -0.87
CA ALA A 36 -12.44 23.43 -0.89
C ALA A 36 -12.88 23.12 -2.33
N PRO A 37 -13.57 21.99 -2.58
CA PRO A 37 -14.05 21.69 -3.92
C PRO A 37 -15.06 22.73 -4.43
N GLU A 38 -14.93 23.16 -5.68
CA GLU A 38 -15.88 24.07 -6.34
C GLU A 38 -17.25 23.42 -6.59
N SER A 39 -17.38 22.10 -6.43
CA SER A 39 -18.57 21.34 -6.85
C SER A 39 -19.55 21.05 -5.72
N THR A 40 -20.82 20.92 -6.10
CA THR A 40 -21.92 20.51 -5.20
C THR A 40 -21.79 19.08 -4.66
N VAL A 41 -20.84 18.29 -5.18
CA VAL A 41 -20.65 16.86 -4.84
C VAL A 41 -20.08 16.72 -3.43
N PHE A 42 -19.28 17.70 -2.96
CA PHE A 42 -18.59 17.66 -1.67
C PHE A 42 -19.29 18.45 -0.56
N LYS A 43 -20.58 18.79 -0.72
CA LYS A 43 -21.26 19.77 0.14
C LYS A 43 -21.17 19.48 1.65
N ASP A 44 -21.15 18.20 2.02
CA ASP A 44 -21.10 17.75 3.41
C ASP A 44 -19.75 17.10 3.79
N ALA A 45 -18.83 16.97 2.84
CA ALA A 45 -17.52 16.40 3.09
C ALA A 45 -16.62 17.43 3.80
N PRO A 46 -15.82 17.01 4.80
CA PRO A 46 -14.81 17.89 5.38
C PRO A 46 -13.76 18.24 4.32
N VAL A 47 -13.20 19.45 4.43
CA VAL A 47 -12.12 19.92 3.55
C VAL A 47 -10.82 19.90 4.35
N PRO A 48 -9.88 18.97 4.06
CA PRO A 48 -8.54 19.01 4.63
C PRO A 48 -7.80 20.29 4.23
N ASN A 49 -6.88 20.74 5.08
CA ASN A 49 -5.92 21.77 4.69
C ASN A 49 -4.81 21.13 3.85
N GLY A 50 -4.31 21.85 2.84
CA GLY A 50 -3.24 21.33 1.98
C GLY A 50 -3.77 20.43 0.86
N HIS A 51 -2.91 19.52 0.40
CA HIS A 51 -3.24 18.49 -0.55
C HIS A 51 -3.68 17.21 0.16
N TYR A 52 -4.58 16.47 -0.47
CA TYR A 52 -5.11 15.22 0.04
C TYR A 52 -5.59 14.35 -1.12
N LEU A 53 -5.82 13.07 -0.87
CA LEU A 53 -6.42 12.17 -1.84
C LEU A 53 -7.93 12.10 -1.68
N VAL A 54 -8.61 12.03 -2.81
CA VAL A 54 -10.05 11.86 -2.88
C VAL A 54 -10.41 10.81 -3.93
N ALA A 55 -11.25 9.86 -3.55
CA ALA A 55 -11.93 8.97 -4.48
C ALA A 55 -13.41 9.34 -4.47
N HIS A 56 -14.02 9.49 -5.65
CA HIS A 56 -15.43 9.82 -5.76
C HIS A 56 -16.05 9.13 -6.97
N ALA A 57 -17.28 8.66 -6.80
CA ALA A 57 -18.08 8.12 -7.88
C ALA A 57 -19.57 8.24 -7.52
N SER A 58 -20.44 8.07 -8.51
CA SER A 58 -21.89 8.06 -8.32
C SER A 58 -22.49 6.93 -9.14
N ASN A 59 -23.44 6.19 -8.57
CA ASN A 59 -24.09 5.06 -9.24
C ASN A 59 -23.07 4.02 -9.79
N SER A 60 -21.94 3.81 -9.12
CA SER A 60 -20.98 2.78 -9.52
C SER A 60 -21.52 1.38 -9.20
N ALA A 61 -20.91 0.34 -9.77
CA ALA A 61 -21.16 -1.00 -9.25
C ALA A 61 -20.63 -1.10 -7.80
N PRO A 62 -21.27 -1.86 -6.91
CA PRO A 62 -20.78 -2.04 -5.55
C PRO A 62 -19.36 -2.62 -5.47
N SER A 63 -18.96 -3.36 -6.52
CA SER A 63 -17.65 -3.97 -6.67
C SER A 63 -16.60 -3.06 -7.31
N ASP A 64 -16.98 -1.87 -7.80
CA ASP A 64 -15.99 -0.95 -8.37
C ASP A 64 -15.16 -0.38 -7.22
N GLU A 65 -13.83 -0.52 -7.34
CA GLU A 65 -12.87 -0.12 -6.32
C GLU A 65 -11.96 1.00 -6.84
N ALA A 66 -11.48 1.83 -5.91
CA ALA A 66 -10.29 2.66 -6.07
C ALA A 66 -9.18 2.12 -5.18
N GLN A 67 -8.06 1.67 -5.75
CA GLN A 67 -6.94 1.13 -4.99
C GLN A 67 -5.71 2.06 -5.08
N PHE A 68 -5.11 2.34 -3.93
CA PHE A 68 -3.90 3.15 -3.82
C PHE A 68 -2.81 2.36 -3.09
N ALA A 69 -1.80 1.93 -3.84
CA ALA A 69 -0.77 1.02 -3.36
C ALA A 69 0.53 1.75 -3.01
N SER A 70 1.18 1.31 -1.94
CA SER A 70 2.52 1.76 -1.56
C SER A 70 3.59 1.10 -2.41
N CYS A 71 4.84 1.55 -2.26
CA CYS A 71 5.98 0.73 -2.62
C CYS A 71 6.14 -0.47 -1.68
N ALA A 72 6.91 -1.46 -2.11
CA ALA A 72 7.12 -2.71 -1.39
C ALA A 72 7.81 -2.54 -0.04
N ILE A 73 7.24 -3.18 0.98
CA ILE A 73 7.88 -3.46 2.26
C ILE A 73 8.67 -4.76 2.09
N GLY A 74 10.00 -4.66 2.12
CA GLY A 74 10.89 -5.82 2.01
C GLY A 74 10.67 -6.83 3.14
N CYS A 75 10.68 -6.35 4.38
CA CYS A 75 10.40 -7.15 5.57
C CYS A 75 9.92 -6.27 6.73
N ALA A 76 8.82 -6.69 7.36
CA ALA A 76 8.35 -6.18 8.64
C ALA A 76 8.39 -7.32 9.67
N SER A 77 9.25 -7.20 10.69
CA SER A 77 9.40 -8.16 11.80
C SER A 77 8.38 -7.92 12.92
N SER A 78 7.70 -6.77 12.92
CA SER A 78 6.58 -6.44 13.82
C SER A 78 5.27 -6.31 13.03
N PRO A 79 4.10 -6.32 13.70
CA PRO A 79 2.88 -5.80 13.08
C PRO A 79 3.10 -4.42 12.48
N ILE A 80 2.46 -4.16 11.35
CA ILE A 80 2.56 -2.90 10.61
C ILE A 80 1.44 -2.00 11.13
N LEU A 81 1.81 -0.92 11.80
CA LEU A 81 0.88 0.10 12.25
C LEU A 81 0.65 1.09 11.11
N VAL A 82 -0.60 1.15 10.65
CA VAL A 82 -1.08 2.08 9.64
C VAL A 82 -1.90 3.15 10.33
N ARG A 83 -1.47 4.40 10.22
CA ARG A 83 -2.23 5.55 10.69
C ARG A 83 -2.54 6.44 9.50
N ALA A 84 -3.78 6.90 9.38
CA ALA A 84 -4.17 7.83 8.33
C ALA A 84 -5.29 8.76 8.81
N ARG A 85 -5.28 10.00 8.32
CA ARG A 85 -6.44 10.90 8.41
C ARG A 85 -7.41 10.56 7.28
N HIS A 86 -8.67 10.34 7.62
CA HIS A 86 -9.66 9.93 6.65
C HIS A 86 -11.04 10.49 6.96
N TRP A 87 -11.89 10.41 5.95
CA TRP A 87 -13.34 10.57 6.07
C TRP A 87 -14.00 9.85 4.89
N GLN A 88 -15.22 9.38 5.07
CA GLN A 88 -15.98 8.72 4.01
C GLN A 88 -17.48 8.96 4.16
N SER A 89 -18.20 8.93 3.04
CA SER A 89 -19.66 8.81 3.02
C SER A 89 -20.11 7.53 3.71
N GLU A 90 -21.31 7.51 4.28
CA GLU A 90 -21.84 6.36 5.06
C GLU A 90 -21.89 5.04 4.28
N ASN A 91 -22.11 5.09 2.97
CA ASN A 91 -22.14 3.89 2.12
C ASN A 91 -20.76 3.39 1.72
N VAL A 92 -19.74 4.24 1.76
CA VAL A 92 -18.41 3.91 1.25
C VAL A 92 -17.70 3.02 2.24
N LEU A 93 -17.09 1.96 1.71
CA LEU A 93 -16.21 1.08 2.46
C LEU A 93 -14.75 1.47 2.19
N LEU A 94 -14.08 2.05 3.18
CA LEU A 94 -12.63 2.29 3.17
C LEU A 94 -11.90 1.23 3.99
N GLN A 95 -10.90 0.61 3.38
CA GLN A 95 -10.08 -0.42 4.00
C GLN A 95 -8.60 -0.19 3.72
N VAL A 96 -7.75 -0.78 4.54
CA VAL A 96 -6.34 -0.99 4.24
C VAL A 96 -6.03 -2.48 4.24
N CYS A 97 -5.34 -2.94 3.21
CA CYS A 97 -5.00 -4.34 2.99
C CYS A 97 -3.49 -4.49 2.75
N GLN A 98 -3.04 -5.74 2.73
CA GLN A 98 -1.74 -6.15 2.21
C GLN A 98 -1.91 -6.79 0.83
N ARG A 99 -0.89 -6.72 -0.01
CA ARG A 99 -0.82 -7.43 -1.28
C ARG A 99 0.60 -7.90 -1.53
N GLU A 100 0.80 -9.06 -2.17
CA GLU A 100 2.15 -9.55 -2.48
C GLU A 100 2.80 -8.62 -3.52
N SER A 101 4.00 -8.10 -3.24
CA SER A 101 4.70 -7.19 -4.17
C SER A 101 5.21 -7.92 -5.43
N PHE A 102 5.52 -9.21 -5.30
CA PHE A 102 6.09 -10.05 -6.37
C PHE A 102 5.28 -11.33 -6.53
N PRO A 103 4.04 -11.26 -7.06
CA PRO A 103 3.16 -12.41 -7.13
C PRO A 103 3.74 -13.50 -8.04
N SER A 104 3.65 -14.75 -7.58
CA SER A 104 4.07 -15.93 -8.35
C SER A 104 3.27 -16.13 -9.64
N THR A 105 2.04 -15.58 -9.70
CA THR A 105 1.17 -15.58 -10.88
C THR A 105 0.84 -14.18 -11.33
N VAL A 106 1.17 -13.84 -12.58
CA VAL A 106 0.98 -12.50 -13.16
C VAL A 106 -0.50 -12.08 -13.26
N ASN A 107 -1.43 -13.05 -13.29
CA ASN A 107 -2.84 -12.80 -13.60
C ASN A 107 -3.75 -12.64 -12.36
N PHE A 108 -3.23 -12.86 -11.16
CA PHE A 108 -4.03 -12.78 -9.94
C PHE A 108 -3.16 -12.47 -8.74
N ASN A 109 -3.43 -11.35 -8.10
CA ASN A 109 -2.74 -10.89 -6.89
C ASN A 109 -3.77 -10.31 -5.91
N PRO A 110 -4.40 -11.16 -5.07
CA PRO A 110 -5.52 -10.75 -4.23
C PRO A 110 -5.09 -9.84 -3.09
N LEU A 111 -6.02 -9.02 -2.60
CA LEU A 111 -5.88 -8.31 -1.35
C LEU A 111 -5.97 -9.30 -0.17
N LEU A 112 -5.11 -9.09 0.83
CA LEU A 112 -4.93 -9.94 2.00
C LEU A 112 -5.04 -9.11 3.27
N ASN A 113 -5.46 -9.74 4.37
CA ASN A 113 -5.41 -9.17 5.73
C ASN A 113 -6.07 -7.78 5.87
N CYS A 114 -7.13 -7.50 5.11
CA CYS A 114 -7.80 -6.22 5.10
C CYS A 114 -8.37 -5.83 6.47
N GLN A 115 -8.23 -4.56 6.83
CA GLN A 115 -8.84 -3.92 7.99
C GLN A 115 -9.67 -2.73 7.53
N GLU A 116 -10.89 -2.61 8.05
CA GLU A 116 -11.82 -1.55 7.70
C GLU A 116 -11.61 -0.31 8.58
N PHE A 117 -11.65 0.86 7.96
CA PHE A 117 -11.69 2.14 8.67
C PHE A 117 -13.11 2.39 9.21
N PRO A 118 -13.24 2.75 10.50
CA PRO A 118 -14.53 3.07 11.09
C PRO A 118 -15.08 4.38 10.53
N LEU A 119 -16.40 4.55 10.49
CA LEU A 119 -17.00 5.85 10.19
C LEU A 119 -16.61 6.89 11.24
N VAL A 120 -16.25 8.08 10.78
CA VAL A 120 -15.89 9.24 11.60
C VAL A 120 -16.76 10.44 11.25
N SER A 121 -17.14 11.25 12.25
CA SER A 121 -18.06 12.38 12.06
C SER A 121 -17.49 13.57 11.28
N GLY A 122 -16.18 13.55 11.01
CA GLY A 122 -15.43 14.53 10.24
C GLY A 122 -14.04 13.98 9.95
N LEU A 123 -13.12 14.81 9.44
CA LEU A 123 -11.77 14.35 9.15
C LEU A 123 -11.05 13.94 10.44
N GLY A 124 -10.69 12.66 10.56
CA GLY A 124 -10.12 12.09 11.79
C GLY A 124 -8.99 11.10 11.50
N ALA A 125 -8.01 11.05 12.39
CA ALA A 125 -6.93 10.06 12.31
C ALA A 125 -7.39 8.72 12.93
N THR A 126 -7.16 7.62 12.24
CA THR A 126 -7.38 6.27 12.76
C THR A 126 -6.12 5.44 12.62
N GLU A 127 -5.91 4.55 13.58
CA GLU A 127 -4.81 3.58 13.62
C GLU A 127 -5.37 2.17 13.43
N LEU A 128 -4.82 1.44 12.46
CA LEU A 128 -5.13 0.05 12.17
C LEU A 128 -3.84 -0.77 12.18
N MET A 129 -3.94 -2.04 12.57
CA MET A 129 -2.79 -2.95 12.59
C MET A 129 -2.95 -4.03 11.54
N LEU A 130 -1.96 -4.13 10.67
CA LEU A 130 -1.79 -5.26 9.75
C LEU A 130 -0.76 -6.24 10.32
N PRO A 131 -0.87 -7.54 10.02
CA PRO A 131 0.09 -8.51 10.50
C PRO A 131 1.48 -8.23 9.91
N LYS A 132 2.51 -8.69 10.62
CA LYS A 132 3.89 -8.68 10.11
C LYS A 132 3.98 -9.49 8.81
N ALA A 133 4.78 -9.04 7.86
CA ALA A 133 4.87 -9.64 6.53
C ALA A 133 6.15 -9.21 5.80
N SER A 134 6.50 -9.93 4.74
CA SER A 134 7.65 -9.65 3.88
C SER A 134 7.21 -9.64 2.42
N LEU A 135 7.86 -8.80 1.61
CA LEU A 135 7.55 -8.60 0.19
C LEU A 135 6.07 -8.27 -0.04
N VAL A 136 5.55 -7.30 0.72
CA VAL A 136 4.16 -6.84 0.61
C VAL A 136 4.06 -5.36 0.32
N ASP A 137 3.03 -4.99 -0.43
CA ASP A 137 2.56 -3.62 -0.56
C ASP A 137 1.42 -3.38 0.44
N ILE A 138 1.29 -2.15 0.90
CA ILE A 138 0.11 -1.67 1.63
C ILE A 138 -0.83 -1.03 0.62
N VAL A 139 -2.11 -1.40 0.66
CA VAL A 139 -3.10 -0.93 -0.32
C VAL A 139 -4.30 -0.33 0.41
N PHE A 140 -4.56 0.96 0.19
CA PHE A 140 -5.84 1.57 0.57
C PHE A 140 -6.89 1.28 -0.49
N VAL A 141 -8.08 0.88 -0.08
CA VAL A 141 -9.17 0.49 -0.98
C VAL A 141 -10.43 1.21 -0.57
N ALA A 142 -11.02 1.96 -1.49
CA ALA A 142 -12.36 2.52 -1.31
C ALA A 142 -13.32 1.87 -2.31
N SER A 143 -14.50 1.48 -1.85
CA SER A 143 -15.51 0.81 -2.69
C SER A 143 -16.93 1.17 -2.27
N ASN A 144 -17.91 0.58 -2.98
CA ASN A 144 -19.33 0.75 -2.72
C ASN A 144 -19.86 2.19 -2.91
N PHE A 145 -19.41 2.88 -3.97
CA PHE A 145 -19.87 4.23 -4.37
C PHE A 145 -21.23 4.22 -5.10
N VAL A 146 -22.24 3.63 -4.46
CA VAL A 146 -23.57 3.36 -5.03
C VAL A 146 -24.52 4.55 -4.96
N GLY A 147 -24.18 5.61 -4.23
CA GLY A 147 -25.01 6.78 -3.98
C GLY A 147 -25.35 7.56 -5.25
N GLU A 148 -26.63 7.89 -5.42
CA GLU A 148 -27.13 8.59 -6.62
C GLU A 148 -26.57 10.00 -6.76
N ASN A 149 -26.34 10.68 -5.63
CA ASN A 149 -25.81 12.05 -5.57
C ASN A 149 -24.27 12.11 -5.53
N GLY A 150 -23.62 10.95 -5.61
CA GLY A 150 -22.19 10.80 -5.42
C GLY A 150 -21.81 10.43 -4.00
N ASP A 151 -20.81 9.57 -3.91
CA ASP A 151 -20.16 9.12 -2.68
C ASP A 151 -18.67 9.49 -2.75
N ILE A 152 -18.06 9.70 -1.59
CA ILE A 152 -16.69 10.20 -1.48
C ILE A 152 -15.93 9.45 -0.38
N ALA A 153 -14.66 9.15 -0.66
CA ALA A 153 -13.65 8.81 0.33
C ALA A 153 -12.53 9.86 0.29
N ILE A 154 -12.05 10.26 1.46
CA ILE A 154 -10.92 11.17 1.64
C ILE A 154 -9.83 10.44 2.43
N LEU A 155 -8.59 10.56 1.95
CA LEU A 155 -7.41 10.05 2.61
C LEU A 155 -6.32 11.13 2.65
N ASP A 156 -5.69 11.29 3.80
CA ASP A 156 -4.70 12.32 4.07
C ASP A 156 -3.72 11.79 5.15
N ASP A 157 -2.51 12.34 5.19
CA ASP A 157 -1.55 12.14 6.29
C ASP A 157 -1.33 10.67 6.67
N ILE A 158 -0.84 9.90 5.68
CA ILE A 158 -0.54 8.48 5.84
C ILE A 158 0.78 8.36 6.63
N GLU A 159 0.77 7.58 7.70
CA GLU A 159 1.94 7.23 8.49
C GLU A 159 2.03 5.70 8.60
N ILE A 160 3.16 5.14 8.16
CA ILE A 160 3.42 3.69 8.23
C ILE A 160 4.60 3.44 9.16
N SER A 161 4.42 2.54 10.13
CA SER A 161 5.49 2.18 11.06
C SER A 161 5.56 0.68 11.36
N TYR A 162 6.79 0.17 11.39
CA TYR A 162 7.10 -1.23 11.68
C TYR A 162 8.58 -1.37 12.12
N GLU A 163 8.97 -2.56 12.52
CA GLU A 163 10.37 -2.95 12.74
C GLU A 163 10.87 -3.77 11.55
N SER A 164 12.09 -3.51 11.08
CA SER A 164 12.67 -4.17 9.90
C SER A 164 13.99 -4.90 10.21
N ASP A 165 14.43 -4.87 11.47
CA ASP A 165 15.72 -5.34 11.96
C ASP A 165 15.60 -6.56 12.87
N GLY A 166 14.41 -7.16 12.98
CA GLY A 166 14.23 -8.42 13.72
C GLY A 166 14.92 -9.59 13.03
N ASP A 167 15.21 -10.65 13.78
CA ASP A 167 15.92 -11.86 13.31
C ASP A 167 15.30 -12.48 12.04
N GLU A 168 13.97 -12.37 11.88
CA GLU A 168 13.24 -12.85 10.70
C GLU A 168 13.45 -11.99 9.43
N CYS A 169 13.89 -10.75 9.60
CA CYS A 169 14.28 -9.82 8.55
C CYS A 169 15.80 -9.80 8.33
N GLY A 170 16.55 -10.59 9.09
CA GLY A 170 17.96 -10.83 8.83
C GLY A 170 18.12 -11.39 7.43
N VAL A 171 18.96 -10.74 6.62
CA VAL A 171 19.56 -11.39 5.47
C VAL A 171 20.41 -12.53 6.02
N ASP A 172 19.88 -13.74 6.01
CA ASP A 172 20.75 -14.90 5.97
C ASP A 172 21.61 -14.71 4.72
N ASP A 173 22.92 -14.47 4.91
CA ASP A 173 23.97 -14.51 3.89
C ASP A 173 24.06 -15.93 3.31
N LEU A 174 22.97 -16.44 2.74
CA LEU A 174 22.92 -17.73 2.07
C LEU A 174 23.50 -17.57 0.66
N ASP A 175 24.82 -17.76 0.65
CA ASP A 175 25.52 -18.58 -0.35
C ASP A 175 25.79 -17.99 -1.74
N LEU A 176 26.34 -16.77 -1.80
CA LEU A 176 27.04 -16.28 -3.01
C LEU A 176 28.54 -16.63 -3.05
N SER A 177 29.07 -17.50 -2.17
CA SER A 177 30.51 -17.80 -2.11
C SER A 177 30.91 -19.27 -2.19
N LYS A 178 30.07 -20.19 -2.67
CA LYS A 178 30.49 -21.60 -2.89
C LYS A 178 29.92 -22.25 -4.15
N SER A 179 30.16 -21.66 -5.32
CA SER A 179 30.10 -22.42 -6.58
C SER A 179 31.13 -21.93 -7.60
N SER A 180 32.42 -22.02 -7.27
CA SER A 180 33.42 -22.09 -8.34
C SER A 180 34.67 -22.89 -7.93
N VAL A 181 34.87 -23.99 -8.68
CA VAL A 181 36.12 -24.71 -8.96
C VAL A 181 36.63 -25.71 -7.93
N GLU A 182 36.18 -26.96 -8.04
CA GLU A 182 37.03 -28.13 -7.88
C GLU A 182 36.66 -29.19 -8.93
N GLU A 183 37.32 -29.19 -10.10
CA GLU A 183 37.80 -30.43 -10.74
C GLU A 183 38.78 -30.11 -11.88
N SER A 184 40.08 -30.11 -11.60
CA SER A 184 41.15 -30.36 -12.58
C SER A 184 42.47 -30.61 -11.86
N LYS A 185 42.58 -31.78 -11.22
CA LYS A 185 43.88 -32.41 -10.92
C LYS A 185 43.86 -33.82 -11.51
N VAL A 186 44.14 -33.92 -12.81
CA VAL A 186 44.55 -35.18 -13.43
C VAL A 186 46.07 -35.19 -13.52
N PHE A 187 46.63 -36.30 -13.08
CA PHE A 187 48.03 -36.57 -12.78
C PHE A 187 49.01 -36.46 -13.96
N PHE A 188 50.25 -36.16 -13.60
CA PHE A 188 51.46 -36.28 -14.42
C PHE A 188 51.69 -37.70 -14.95
N VAL A 189 52.09 -37.83 -16.21
CA VAL A 189 53.03 -38.88 -16.64
C VAL A 189 54.11 -38.25 -17.50
N ALA A 190 55.32 -38.19 -16.94
CA ALA A 190 56.54 -37.93 -17.69
C ALA A 190 56.83 -39.11 -18.62
N LYS A 191 57.18 -38.82 -19.89
CA LYS A 191 57.91 -39.75 -20.73
C LYS A 191 59.14 -39.06 -21.31
N THR A 192 60.28 -39.55 -20.88
CA THR A 192 61.60 -39.35 -21.47
C THR A 192 61.67 -40.00 -22.85
N GLY A 193 62.39 -39.34 -23.76
CA GLY A 193 62.72 -39.82 -25.11
C GLY A 193 63.48 -38.74 -25.85
#